data_AF-A0A5I9BJ19-F1
#
_entry.id   AF-A0A5I9BJ19-F1
#
_cell.length_a   1.000
_cell.length_b   1.000
_cell.length_c   1.000
_cell.angle_alpha   90.00
_cell.angle_beta   90.00
_cell.angle_gamma   90.00
#
_symmetry.space_group_name_H-M   'P 1'
#
loop_
_entity.id
_entity.type
_entity.pdbx_description
1 polymer ?
#
loop_
_entity_poly.entity_id
_entity_poly.type
_entity_poly.pdbx_seq_one_letter_code
_entity_poly.pdbx_strand_id
1 'polypeptide(L)'
;MANSGKEYEELVRDIQRSLINAGNVPSLKNINIEKNKKIKDRSGIDREFDIYWEFEIGGHTYRSVIKCKDYSSRVSIEKIDAFISKTNDIPGLNLIYATRTGYQSGAKIKAEQHNIQLLVIRDQQEQDWTDEDGTPYLKTINFNIPFQIPPKIFSFELNIDQEWLKSQNTYTAQIIGNVFKTEKSDSIFICNVNNNERYSIHNLSKLLHKKDNNMKYGENAYTEEIENGHIENADSSIKIKIKGYSCKYMYYRPIANISQVDFSEQIKAIVEDFITGKKKWVLKNGIVK
;
A
#
# COMPACT_ATOMS: atom_id res chain seq x y z
N MET A 1 -22.08 -1.32 -26.87
CA MET A 1 -20.94 -1.14 -27.81
C MET A 1 -20.36 -2.52 -28.08
N ALA A 2 -20.03 -2.85 -29.33
CA ALA A 2 -19.37 -4.12 -29.66
C ALA A 2 -17.96 -4.13 -29.06
N ASN A 3 -17.54 -5.26 -28.48
CA ASN A 3 -16.17 -5.41 -27.97
C ASN A 3 -15.17 -5.29 -29.14
N SER A 4 -14.33 -4.25 -29.10
CA SER A 4 -13.34 -3.99 -30.16
C SER A 4 -12.06 -4.82 -30.01
N GLY A 5 -11.86 -5.48 -28.86
CA GLY A 5 -10.65 -6.23 -28.52
C GLY A 5 -9.41 -5.38 -28.21
N LYS A 6 -9.44 -4.07 -28.48
CA LYS A 6 -8.27 -3.18 -28.34
C LYS A 6 -7.75 -3.06 -26.91
N GLU A 7 -8.65 -2.99 -25.92
CA GLU A 7 -8.26 -2.95 -24.50
C GLU A 7 -7.56 -4.24 -24.08
N TYR A 8 -8.04 -5.39 -24.59
CA TYR A 8 -7.40 -6.67 -24.34
C TYR A 8 -6.02 -6.77 -25.02
N GLU A 9 -5.87 -6.30 -26.26
CA GLU A 9 -4.56 -6.21 -26.92
C GLU A 9 -3.57 -5.34 -26.14
N GLU A 10 -4.04 -4.23 -25.54
CA GLU A 10 -3.22 -3.39 -24.67
C GLU A 10 -2.81 -4.10 -23.39
N LEU A 11 -3.74 -4.80 -22.75
CA LEU A 11 -3.43 -5.63 -21.59
C LEU A 11 -2.36 -6.66 -21.96
N VAL A 12 -2.56 -7.46 -23.01
CA VAL A 12 -1.61 -8.52 -23.39
C VAL A 12 -0.24 -7.94 -23.76
N ARG A 13 -0.17 -6.79 -24.44
CA ARG A 13 1.09 -6.10 -24.74
C ARG A 13 1.84 -5.72 -23.45
N ASP A 14 1.13 -5.14 -22.50
CA ASP A 14 1.75 -4.72 -21.24
C ASP A 14 2.21 -5.93 -20.40
N ILE A 15 1.39 -6.98 -20.36
CA ILE A 15 1.74 -8.25 -19.73
C ILE A 15 2.99 -8.85 -20.38
N GLN A 16 3.07 -8.87 -21.71
CA GLN A 16 4.24 -9.37 -22.42
C GLN A 16 5.50 -8.55 -22.08
N ARG A 17 5.36 -7.23 -21.92
CA ARG A 17 6.45 -6.37 -21.46
C ARG A 17 6.94 -6.74 -20.06
N SER A 18 6.01 -6.95 -19.12
CA SER A 18 6.35 -7.40 -17.77
C SER A 18 7.04 -8.77 -17.77
N LEU A 19 6.56 -9.72 -18.58
CA LEU A 19 7.17 -11.04 -18.71
C LEU A 19 8.60 -10.98 -19.25
N ILE A 20 8.86 -10.16 -20.28
CA ILE A 20 10.20 -9.94 -20.84
C ILE A 20 11.12 -9.33 -19.78
N ASN A 21 10.67 -8.29 -19.08
CA ASN A 21 11.46 -7.61 -18.05
C ASN A 21 11.79 -8.54 -16.88
N ALA A 22 10.85 -9.40 -16.47
CA ALA A 22 11.07 -10.37 -15.40
C ALA A 22 12.06 -11.48 -15.76
N GLY A 23 12.21 -11.80 -17.05
CA GLY A 23 13.20 -12.77 -17.53
C GLY A 23 14.65 -12.33 -17.28
N ASN A 24 14.90 -11.02 -17.12
CA ASN A 24 16.18 -10.41 -16.77
C ASN A 24 17.39 -11.01 -17.52
N VAL A 25 17.25 -11.29 -18.81
CA VAL A 25 18.34 -11.81 -19.64
C VAL A 25 19.25 -10.61 -20.00
N PRO A 26 20.51 -10.54 -19.51
CA PRO A 26 21.31 -9.32 -19.63
C PRO A 26 21.57 -8.85 -21.06
N SER A 27 21.62 -9.79 -22.02
CA SER A 27 21.79 -9.53 -23.44
C SER A 27 20.51 -9.06 -24.14
N LEU A 28 19.34 -9.22 -23.53
CA LEU A 28 18.04 -8.87 -24.10
C LEU A 28 17.43 -7.70 -23.33
N LYS A 29 17.95 -6.50 -23.59
CA LYS A 29 17.40 -5.25 -23.02
C LYS A 29 16.61 -4.48 -24.06
N ASN A 30 15.55 -3.80 -23.61
CA ASN A 30 14.77 -2.87 -24.42
C ASN A 30 14.13 -3.49 -25.68
N ILE A 31 13.64 -4.73 -25.59
CA ILE A 31 12.90 -5.37 -26.68
C ILE A 31 11.70 -4.48 -27.06
N ASN A 32 11.63 -4.09 -28.33
CA ASN A 32 10.51 -3.31 -28.85
C ASN A 32 9.29 -4.23 -29.06
N ILE A 33 8.18 -3.91 -28.39
CA ILE A 33 6.91 -4.62 -28.54
C ILE A 33 5.97 -3.75 -29.36
N GLU A 34 5.71 -4.17 -30.59
CA GLU A 34 4.85 -3.47 -31.55
C GLU A 34 3.44 -4.05 -31.53
N LYS A 35 2.42 -3.19 -31.65
CA LYS A 35 1.03 -3.61 -31.89
C LYS A 35 0.70 -3.55 -33.38
N ASN A 36 -0.21 -4.40 -33.85
CA ASN A 36 -0.74 -4.39 -35.22
C ASN A 36 0.37 -4.45 -36.29
N LYS A 37 1.40 -5.27 -36.04
CA LYS A 37 2.55 -5.41 -36.94
C LYS A 37 2.12 -6.11 -38.22
N LYS A 38 2.37 -5.48 -39.37
CA LYS A 38 2.21 -6.12 -40.67
C LYS A 38 3.51 -6.78 -41.11
N ILE A 39 3.44 -8.05 -41.48
CA ILE A 39 4.55 -8.83 -42.02
C ILE A 39 4.11 -9.37 -43.37
N LYS A 40 4.94 -9.21 -44.40
CA LYS A 40 4.69 -9.80 -45.72
C LYS A 40 4.91 -11.30 -45.67
N ASP A 41 3.94 -12.06 -46.17
CA ASP A 41 4.10 -13.49 -46.40
C ASP A 41 4.89 -13.80 -47.68
N ARG A 42 5.15 -15.08 -47.93
CA ARG A 42 5.85 -15.54 -49.14
C ARG A 42 5.20 -15.10 -50.46
N SER A 43 3.92 -14.75 -50.44
CA SER A 43 3.18 -14.24 -51.60
C SER A 43 3.15 -12.71 -51.67
N GLY A 44 3.84 -12.01 -50.75
CA GLY A 44 3.90 -10.55 -50.68
C GLY A 44 2.68 -9.90 -50.02
N ILE A 45 1.76 -10.69 -49.46
CA ILE A 45 0.52 -10.23 -48.83
C ILE A 45 0.82 -9.80 -47.39
N ASP A 46 0.32 -8.64 -46.98
CA ASP A 46 0.47 -8.17 -45.61
C ASP A 46 -0.40 -8.98 -44.64
N ARG A 47 0.22 -9.62 -43.66
CA ARG A 47 -0.43 -10.30 -42.54
C ARG A 47 -0.22 -9.51 -41.26
N GLU A 48 -1.31 -9.08 -40.64
CA GLU A 48 -1.27 -8.26 -39.43
C GLU A 48 -1.32 -9.09 -38.13
N PHE A 49 -0.39 -8.89 -37.21
CA PHE A 49 -0.35 -9.56 -35.91
C PHE A 49 -0.59 -8.56 -34.79
N ASP A 50 -1.39 -8.95 -33.80
CA ASP A 50 -1.88 -8.03 -32.79
C ASP A 50 -0.72 -7.51 -31.92
N ILE A 51 0.22 -8.40 -31.60
CA ILE A 51 1.46 -8.07 -30.91
C ILE A 51 2.64 -8.77 -31.61
N TYR A 52 3.75 -8.05 -31.72
CA TYR A 52 5.01 -8.53 -32.28
C TYR A 52 6.19 -8.08 -31.44
N TRP A 53 7.19 -8.94 -31.31
CA TRP A 53 8.53 -8.51 -30.91
C TRP A 53 9.58 -9.42 -31.52
N GLU A 54 10.80 -8.90 -31.60
CA GLU A 54 11.96 -9.67 -32.02
C GLU A 54 13.19 -9.30 -31.22
N PHE A 55 14.16 -10.20 -31.21
CA PHE A 55 15.49 -9.96 -30.65
C PHE A 55 16.52 -10.83 -31.36
N GLU A 56 17.78 -10.44 -31.25
CA GLU A 56 18.91 -11.20 -31.79
C GLU A 56 19.75 -11.78 -30.65
N ILE A 57 20.11 -13.06 -30.77
CA ILE A 57 21.09 -13.70 -29.89
C ILE A 57 21.91 -14.71 -30.68
N GLY A 58 23.23 -14.65 -30.57
CA GLY A 58 24.14 -15.54 -31.29
C GLY A 58 24.06 -15.44 -32.82
N GLY A 59 23.75 -14.26 -33.37
CA GLY A 59 23.61 -14.04 -34.82
C GLY A 59 22.30 -14.54 -35.42
N HIS A 60 21.34 -14.99 -34.58
CA HIS A 60 20.02 -15.46 -35.02
C HIS A 60 18.92 -14.51 -34.52
N THR A 61 18.01 -14.13 -35.43
CA THR A 61 16.82 -13.34 -35.10
C THR A 61 15.66 -14.24 -34.69
N TYR A 62 15.14 -14.02 -33.49
CA TYR A 62 13.96 -14.70 -32.95
C TYR A 62 12.79 -13.74 -33.01
N ARG A 63 11.74 -14.13 -33.72
CA ARG A 63 10.54 -13.32 -33.94
C ARG A 63 9.34 -13.99 -33.31
N SER A 64 8.55 -13.25 -32.55
CA SER A 64 7.38 -13.79 -31.88
C SER A 64 6.15 -12.95 -32.20
N VAL A 65 5.01 -13.63 -32.36
CA VAL A 65 3.72 -13.00 -32.64
C VAL A 65 2.68 -13.50 -31.65
N ILE A 66 1.78 -12.60 -31.22
CA ILE A 66 0.58 -12.97 -30.46
C ILE A 66 -0.66 -12.64 -31.27
N LYS A 67 -1.57 -13.60 -31.35
CA LYS A 67 -2.98 -13.35 -31.69
C LYS A 67 -3.81 -13.24 -30.42
N CYS A 68 -4.47 -12.11 -30.23
CA CYS A 68 -5.35 -11.84 -29.10
C CYS A 68 -6.81 -12.09 -29.49
N LYS A 69 -7.55 -12.82 -28.66
CA LYS A 69 -9.00 -12.98 -28.79
C LYS A 69 -9.73 -12.79 -27.48
N ASP A 70 -10.51 -11.72 -27.42
CA ASP A 70 -11.34 -11.36 -26.27
C ASP A 70 -12.78 -11.83 -26.48
N TYR A 71 -12.99 -13.14 -26.33
CA TYR A 71 -14.29 -13.79 -26.50
C TYR A 71 -14.97 -14.03 -25.15
N SER A 72 -16.29 -14.18 -25.17
CA SER A 72 -17.08 -14.64 -24.02
C SER A 72 -17.11 -16.17 -23.88
N SER A 73 -16.67 -16.90 -24.90
CA SER A 73 -16.62 -18.37 -24.94
C SER A 73 -15.21 -18.88 -25.23
N ARG A 74 -14.96 -20.16 -24.94
CA ARG A 74 -13.69 -20.83 -25.26
C ARG A 74 -13.37 -20.73 -26.75
N VAL A 75 -12.09 -20.57 -27.07
CA VAL A 75 -11.57 -20.50 -28.44
C VAL A 75 -11.72 -21.88 -29.11
N SER A 76 -12.35 -21.88 -30.29
CA SER A 76 -12.56 -23.08 -31.10
C SER A 76 -11.36 -23.46 -31.95
N ILE A 77 -11.33 -24.71 -32.42
CA ILE A 77 -10.27 -25.23 -33.29
C ILE A 77 -10.11 -24.41 -34.58
N GLU A 78 -11.22 -23.97 -35.18
CA GLU A 78 -11.23 -23.15 -36.40
C GLU A 78 -10.39 -21.88 -36.29
N LYS A 79 -10.32 -21.28 -35.09
CA LYS A 79 -9.53 -20.07 -34.83
C LYS A 79 -8.03 -20.36 -34.79
N ILE A 80 -7.65 -21.55 -34.34
CA ILE A 80 -6.27 -22.03 -34.37
C ILE A 80 -5.88 -22.40 -35.80
N ASP A 81 -6.74 -23.11 -36.54
CA ASP A 81 -6.50 -23.43 -37.95
C ASP A 81 -6.30 -22.17 -38.81
N ALA A 82 -7.14 -21.15 -38.62
CA ALA A 82 -6.99 -19.87 -39.30
C ALA A 82 -5.65 -19.17 -38.96
N PHE A 83 -5.18 -19.32 -37.71
CA PHE A 83 -3.89 -18.76 -37.31
C PHE A 83 -2.72 -19.52 -37.92
N ILE A 84 -2.76 -20.85 -37.92
CA ILE A 84 -1.79 -21.71 -38.59
C ILE A 84 -1.70 -21.35 -40.08
N SER A 85 -2.85 -21.31 -40.78
CA SER A 85 -2.91 -20.95 -42.19
C SER A 85 -2.29 -19.58 -42.46
N LYS A 86 -2.55 -18.59 -41.59
CA LYS A 86 -1.98 -17.26 -41.70
C LYS A 86 -0.46 -17.22 -41.49
N THR A 87 0.07 -18.06 -40.63
CA THR A 87 1.50 -18.06 -40.25
C THR A 87 2.34 -19.03 -41.08
N ASN A 88 1.72 -20.00 -41.76
CA ASN A 88 2.41 -21.05 -42.51
C ASN A 88 3.35 -20.49 -43.59
N ASP A 89 2.97 -19.36 -44.20
CA ASP A 89 3.75 -18.69 -45.24
C ASP A 89 4.75 -17.66 -44.68
N ILE A 90 4.97 -17.62 -43.36
CA ILE A 90 5.93 -16.75 -42.67
C ILE A 90 6.82 -17.61 -41.77
N PRO A 91 7.93 -18.17 -42.29
CA PRO A 91 8.77 -19.09 -41.52
C PRO A 91 9.50 -18.41 -40.35
N GLY A 92 9.77 -19.15 -39.28
CA GLY A 92 10.59 -18.70 -38.15
C GLY A 92 9.88 -17.77 -37.17
N LEU A 93 8.55 -17.84 -37.09
CA LEU A 93 7.77 -17.17 -36.04
C LEU A 93 7.55 -18.12 -34.86
N ASN A 94 7.79 -17.63 -33.64
CA ASN A 94 7.26 -18.21 -32.42
C ASN A 94 5.80 -17.76 -32.26
N LEU A 95 4.90 -18.73 -32.16
CA LEU A 95 3.46 -18.50 -32.25
C LEU A 95 2.81 -18.55 -30.87
N ILE A 96 2.09 -17.47 -30.52
CA ILE A 96 1.32 -17.39 -29.28
C ILE A 96 -0.12 -17.01 -29.59
N TYR A 97 -1.06 -17.66 -28.92
CA TYR A 97 -2.46 -17.29 -28.93
C TYR A 97 -2.87 -16.93 -27.51
N ALA A 98 -3.53 -15.79 -27.32
CA ALA A 98 -3.96 -15.31 -26.01
C ALA A 98 -5.47 -15.08 -25.97
N THR A 99 -6.12 -15.50 -24.89
CA THR A 99 -7.56 -15.26 -24.65
C THR A 99 -7.89 -15.14 -23.15
N ARG A 100 -9.11 -14.70 -22.80
CA ARG A 100 -9.59 -14.67 -21.40
C ARG A 100 -10.25 -15.96 -20.94
N THR A 101 -10.78 -16.77 -21.86
CA THR A 101 -11.78 -17.81 -21.57
C THR A 101 -11.28 -19.25 -21.71
N GLY A 102 -10.05 -19.44 -22.19
CA GLY A 102 -9.47 -20.75 -22.48
C GLY A 102 -9.86 -21.31 -23.85
N TYR A 103 -9.56 -22.60 -24.05
CA TYR A 103 -9.61 -23.25 -25.36
C TYR A 103 -10.42 -24.54 -25.30
N GLN A 104 -11.03 -24.92 -26.43
CA GLN A 104 -11.62 -26.24 -26.60
C GLN A 104 -10.54 -27.33 -26.71
N SER A 105 -10.88 -28.59 -26.41
CA SER A 105 -9.94 -29.71 -26.48
C SER A 105 -9.30 -29.87 -27.87
N GLY A 106 -10.08 -29.74 -28.94
CA GLY A 106 -9.56 -29.78 -30.31
C GLY A 106 -8.59 -28.64 -30.62
N ALA A 107 -8.83 -27.44 -30.09
CA ALA A 107 -7.94 -26.30 -30.23
C ALA A 107 -6.60 -26.53 -29.50
N LYS A 108 -6.64 -27.13 -28.30
CA LYS A 108 -5.43 -27.52 -27.55
C LYS A 108 -4.57 -28.51 -28.35
N ILE A 109 -5.17 -29.62 -28.79
CA ILE A 109 -4.46 -30.67 -29.56
C ILE A 109 -3.82 -30.06 -30.83
N LYS A 110 -4.58 -29.22 -31.55
CA LYS A 110 -4.08 -28.60 -32.78
C LYS A 110 -2.92 -27.64 -32.52
N ALA A 111 -3.00 -26.84 -31.45
CA ALA A 111 -1.94 -25.91 -31.07
C ALA A 111 -0.64 -26.65 -30.69
N GLU A 112 -0.74 -27.72 -29.91
CA GLU A 112 0.42 -28.57 -29.52
C GLU A 112 1.13 -29.14 -30.75
N GLN A 113 0.37 -29.67 -31.72
CA GLN A 113 0.93 -30.22 -32.98
C GLN A 113 1.70 -29.18 -33.82
N HIS A 114 1.38 -27.90 -33.67
CA HIS A 114 1.94 -26.81 -34.47
C HIS A 114 2.84 -25.87 -33.65
N ASN A 115 3.25 -26.26 -32.43
CA ASN A 115 4.10 -25.47 -31.52
C ASN A 115 3.54 -24.06 -31.25
N ILE A 116 2.22 -23.95 -31.05
CA ILE A 116 1.55 -22.70 -30.69
C ILE A 116 1.36 -22.68 -29.17
N GLN A 117 1.94 -21.68 -28.51
CA GLN A 117 1.70 -21.46 -27.09
C GLN A 117 0.29 -20.89 -26.87
N LEU A 118 -0.46 -21.51 -25.96
CA LEU A 118 -1.80 -21.07 -25.60
C LEU A 118 -1.79 -20.40 -24.23
N LEU A 119 -2.14 -19.13 -24.17
CA LEU A 119 -2.17 -18.34 -22.94
C LEU A 119 -3.61 -17.93 -22.59
N VAL A 120 -3.97 -18.13 -21.33
CA VAL A 120 -5.15 -17.52 -20.72
C VAL A 120 -4.69 -16.33 -19.88
N ILE A 121 -5.00 -15.11 -20.35
CA ILE A 121 -4.66 -13.86 -19.67
C ILE A 121 -5.96 -13.23 -19.19
N ARG A 122 -6.18 -13.26 -17.88
CA ARG A 122 -7.45 -12.88 -17.28
C ARG A 122 -7.27 -12.21 -15.93
N ASP A 123 -8.35 -11.63 -15.41
CA ASP A 123 -8.39 -11.17 -14.04
C ASP A 123 -8.32 -12.36 -13.06
N GLN A 124 -7.87 -12.08 -11.85
CA GLN A 124 -7.81 -13.05 -10.76
C GLN A 124 -9.21 -13.55 -10.40
N GLN A 125 -9.28 -14.79 -9.92
CA GLN A 125 -10.50 -15.42 -9.43
C GLN A 125 -10.23 -16.06 -8.07
N GLU A 126 -11.28 -16.37 -7.30
CA GLU A 126 -11.13 -16.93 -5.95
C GLU A 126 -10.27 -18.19 -5.91
N GLN A 127 -10.41 -19.07 -6.91
CA GLN A 127 -9.62 -20.29 -6.98
C GLN A 127 -8.12 -20.05 -7.24
N ASP A 128 -7.70 -18.86 -7.67
CA ASP A 128 -6.28 -18.55 -7.81
C ASP A 128 -5.63 -18.31 -6.44
N TRP A 129 -6.41 -17.92 -5.42
CA TRP A 129 -5.91 -17.68 -4.06
C TRP A 129 -5.76 -18.95 -3.23
N THR A 130 -5.72 -20.11 -3.87
CA THR A 130 -5.57 -21.41 -3.22
C THR A 130 -4.57 -22.23 -4.04
N ASP A 131 -3.64 -22.89 -3.34
CA ASP A 131 -2.70 -23.82 -3.93
C ASP A 131 -3.38 -25.15 -4.33
N GLU A 132 -2.67 -26.00 -5.07
CA GLU A 132 -3.16 -27.31 -5.51
C GLU A 132 -3.57 -28.23 -4.35
N ASP A 133 -2.93 -28.08 -3.19
CA ASP A 133 -3.23 -28.84 -1.97
C ASP A 133 -4.36 -28.25 -1.12
N GLY A 134 -4.95 -27.12 -1.55
CA GLY A 134 -6.00 -26.42 -0.82
C GLY A 134 -5.48 -25.34 0.15
N THR A 135 -4.17 -25.12 0.23
CA THR A 135 -3.59 -24.08 1.10
C THR A 135 -3.93 -22.67 0.56
N PRO A 136 -4.57 -21.79 1.34
CA PRO A 136 -4.91 -20.45 0.88
C PRO A 136 -3.67 -19.53 0.83
N TYR A 137 -3.57 -18.74 -0.23
CA TYR A 137 -2.61 -17.64 -0.31
C TYR A 137 -3.09 -16.40 0.46
N LEU A 138 -2.13 -15.55 0.84
CA LEU A 138 -2.42 -14.30 1.53
C LEU A 138 -3.13 -13.31 0.59
N LYS A 139 -4.45 -13.19 0.73
CA LYS A 139 -5.27 -12.23 -0.03
C LYS A 139 -5.46 -10.91 0.71
N THR A 140 -5.69 -10.96 2.01
CA THR A 140 -6.09 -9.77 2.79
C THR A 140 -5.42 -9.76 4.17
N ILE A 141 -4.97 -8.59 4.61
CA ILE A 141 -4.54 -8.34 6.00
C ILE A 141 -5.47 -7.31 6.63
N ASN A 142 -6.05 -7.64 7.78
CA ASN A 142 -6.83 -6.72 8.59
C ASN A 142 -6.01 -6.27 9.81
N PHE A 143 -5.78 -4.97 9.93
CA PHE A 143 -5.11 -4.34 11.05
C PHE A 143 -6.15 -3.77 12.00
N ASN A 144 -6.10 -4.21 13.27
CA ASN A 144 -6.84 -3.58 14.36
C ASN A 144 -5.81 -3.00 15.35
N ILE A 145 -5.53 -1.71 15.20
CA ILE A 145 -4.48 -1.03 15.98
C ILE A 145 -5.16 -0.03 16.92
N PRO A 146 -5.24 -0.33 18.24
CA PRO A 146 -5.77 0.61 19.20
C PRO A 146 -4.74 1.71 19.51
N PHE A 147 -5.13 2.97 19.32
CA PHE A 147 -4.32 4.14 19.66
C PHE A 147 -4.79 4.76 20.98
N GLN A 148 -3.95 4.70 22.00
CA GLN A 148 -4.20 5.39 23.26
C GLN A 148 -3.75 6.85 23.16
N ILE A 149 -4.68 7.77 23.42
CA ILE A 149 -4.38 9.20 23.49
C ILE A 149 -4.10 9.58 24.95
N PRO A 150 -3.11 10.47 25.23
CA PRO A 150 -2.90 11.02 26.55
C PRO A 150 -4.14 11.75 27.09
N PRO A 151 -4.38 11.75 28.41
CA PRO A 151 -5.39 12.56 29.06
C PRO A 151 -5.37 14.02 28.62
N LYS A 152 -6.53 14.62 28.34
CA LYS A 152 -6.63 16.04 27.99
C LYS A 152 -7.00 16.85 29.22
N ILE A 153 -6.05 17.62 29.76
CA ILE A 153 -6.31 18.59 30.84
C ILE A 153 -7.17 19.73 30.27
N PHE A 154 -8.27 20.04 30.95
CA PHE A 154 -9.18 21.13 30.57
C PHE A 154 -9.42 22.15 31.69
N SER A 155 -8.95 21.86 32.91
CA SER A 155 -8.92 22.79 34.04
C SER A 155 -7.65 22.53 34.83
N PHE A 156 -6.99 23.62 35.25
CA PHE A 156 -5.73 23.57 35.97
C PHE A 156 -5.69 24.73 36.97
N GLU A 157 -5.45 24.42 38.24
CA GLU A 157 -5.48 25.34 39.37
C GLU A 157 -4.18 25.21 40.16
N LEU A 158 -3.60 26.34 40.53
CA LEU A 158 -2.34 26.40 41.27
C LEU A 158 -2.58 26.73 42.73
N ASN A 159 -1.95 25.97 43.62
CA ASN A 159 -1.93 26.26 45.04
C ASN A 159 -0.72 27.14 45.34
N ILE A 160 -0.82 28.45 45.10
CA ILE A 160 0.28 29.40 45.34
C ILE A 160 0.56 29.53 46.85
N ASP A 161 1.84 29.58 47.23
CA ASP A 161 2.23 29.83 48.61
C ASP A 161 1.93 31.29 49.00
N GLN A 162 0.86 31.49 49.77
CA GLN A 162 0.38 32.82 50.17
C GLN A 162 1.38 33.59 51.03
N GLU A 163 2.13 32.91 51.91
CA GLU A 163 3.10 33.57 52.78
C GLU A 163 4.29 34.07 51.97
N TRP A 164 4.79 33.21 51.06
CA TRP A 164 5.81 33.61 50.10
C TRP A 164 5.36 34.78 49.24
N LEU A 165 4.13 34.75 48.70
CA LEU A 165 3.62 35.82 47.84
C LEU A 165 3.51 37.15 48.60
N LYS A 166 3.04 37.15 49.85
CA LYS A 166 2.98 38.35 50.71
C LYS A 166 4.35 38.93 51.02
N SER A 167 5.40 38.11 51.03
CA SER A 167 6.77 38.57 51.27
C SER A 167 7.44 39.13 50.01
N GLN A 168 6.83 39.03 48.83
CA GLN A 168 7.39 39.55 47.58
C GLN A 168 6.97 41.00 47.34
N ASN A 169 7.93 41.85 46.96
CA ASN A 169 7.66 43.25 46.56
C ASN A 169 7.38 43.39 45.06
N THR A 170 7.76 42.40 44.25
CA THR A 170 7.76 42.47 42.77
C THR A 170 6.63 41.67 42.14
N TYR A 171 6.19 40.57 42.79
CA TYR A 171 5.17 39.69 42.23
C TYR A 171 3.76 40.15 42.64
N THR A 172 3.01 40.74 41.70
CA THR A 172 1.60 41.10 41.91
C THR A 172 0.68 40.05 41.28
N ALA A 173 -0.57 39.96 41.76
CA ALA A 173 -1.58 39.07 41.16
C ALA A 173 -1.77 39.31 39.65
N GLN A 174 -1.59 40.56 39.19
CA GLN A 174 -1.68 40.92 37.79
C GLN A 174 -0.49 40.40 36.97
N ILE A 175 0.74 40.51 37.49
CA ILE A 175 1.95 39.97 36.84
C ILE A 175 1.83 38.45 36.72
N ILE A 176 1.41 37.79 37.80
CA ILE A 176 1.18 36.34 37.84
C ILE A 176 0.09 35.94 36.83
N GLY A 177 -1.05 36.63 36.84
CA GLY A 177 -2.14 36.36 35.91
C GLY A 177 -1.78 36.58 34.43
N ASN A 178 -0.91 37.55 34.14
CA ASN A 178 -0.45 37.82 32.77
C ASN A 178 0.40 36.68 32.21
N VAL A 179 1.32 36.12 33.00
CA VAL A 179 2.17 34.98 32.57
C VAL A 179 1.30 33.80 32.14
N PHE A 180 0.33 33.43 32.98
CA PHE A 180 -0.56 32.30 32.70
C PHE A 180 -1.59 32.58 31.60
N LYS A 181 -1.83 33.85 31.26
CA LYS A 181 -2.73 34.24 30.17
C LYS A 181 -2.05 34.22 28.80
N THR A 182 -0.78 34.58 28.71
CA THR A 182 -0.08 34.77 27.43
C THR A 182 0.77 33.58 27.02
N GLU A 183 1.24 32.78 27.97
CA GLU A 183 2.11 31.64 27.67
C GLU A 183 1.33 30.37 27.34
N LYS A 184 1.93 29.52 26.50
CA LYS A 184 1.39 28.22 26.15
C LYS A 184 1.73 27.20 27.24
N SER A 185 0.90 26.16 27.36
CA SER A 185 1.07 25.09 28.37
C SER A 185 2.39 24.31 28.28
N ASP A 186 3.08 24.34 27.14
CA ASP A 186 4.41 23.75 26.94
C ASP A 186 5.56 24.68 27.36
N SER A 187 5.29 25.96 27.61
CA SER A 187 6.25 26.96 28.11
C SER A 187 6.14 27.24 29.61
N ILE A 188 5.14 26.66 30.28
CA ILE A 188 4.92 26.80 31.73
C ILE A 188 5.29 25.49 32.42
N PHE A 189 6.23 25.54 33.36
CA PHE A 189 6.86 24.38 33.98
C PHE A 189 6.59 24.30 35.48
N ILE A 190 6.16 23.13 35.93
CA ILE A 190 6.08 22.75 37.34
C ILE A 190 7.44 22.15 37.72
N CYS A 191 8.05 22.70 38.76
CA CYS A 191 9.32 22.26 39.31
C CYS A 191 9.10 21.76 40.74
N ASN A 192 9.47 20.50 41.00
CA ASN A 192 9.52 19.93 42.34
C ASN A 192 10.99 19.71 42.71
N VAL A 193 11.47 20.50 43.67
CA VAL A 193 12.88 20.52 44.06
C VAL A 193 13.25 19.26 44.84
N ASN A 194 12.30 18.68 45.60
CA ASN A 194 12.56 17.53 46.46
C ASN A 194 12.95 16.27 45.66
N ASN A 195 12.34 16.08 44.49
CA ASN A 195 12.61 14.93 43.62
C ASN A 195 13.30 15.31 42.30
N ASN A 196 13.76 16.57 42.17
CA ASN A 196 14.40 17.11 40.97
C ASN A 196 13.56 16.93 39.69
N GLU A 197 12.23 17.05 39.80
CA GLU A 197 11.33 16.98 38.65
C GLU A 197 11.09 18.37 38.05
N ARG A 198 11.09 18.42 36.72
CA ARG A 198 10.68 19.58 35.93
C ARG A 198 9.88 19.13 34.72
N TYR A 199 8.62 19.53 34.63
CA TYR A 199 7.75 19.18 33.51
C TYR A 199 6.78 20.30 33.18
N SER A 200 6.48 20.49 31.89
CA SER A 200 5.49 21.47 31.48
C SER A 200 4.06 20.98 31.78
N ILE A 201 3.10 21.91 31.84
CA ILE A 201 1.67 21.55 31.94
C ILE A 201 1.26 20.68 30.75
N HIS A 202 1.83 20.92 29.56
CA HIS A 202 1.66 20.02 28.41
C HIS A 202 2.18 18.60 28.72
N ASN A 203 3.37 18.45 29.29
CA ASN A 203 3.92 17.14 29.62
C ASN A 203 3.17 16.43 30.75
N LEU A 204 2.57 17.18 31.67
CA LEU A 204 1.73 16.61 32.73
C LEU A 204 0.63 15.70 32.16
N SER A 205 0.02 16.06 31.03
CA SER A 205 -0.97 15.21 30.35
C SER A 205 -0.51 13.76 30.14
N LYS A 206 0.76 13.57 29.77
CA LYS A 206 1.39 12.26 29.55
C LYS A 206 1.78 11.58 30.86
N LEU A 207 2.16 12.38 31.86
CA LEU A 207 2.58 11.91 33.19
C LEU A 207 1.39 11.48 34.05
N LEU A 208 0.18 11.96 33.79
CA LEU A 208 -1.03 11.57 34.53
C LEU A 208 -1.24 10.05 34.56
N HIS A 209 -0.86 9.32 33.52
CA HIS A 209 -0.87 7.85 33.51
C HIS A 209 0.00 7.20 34.59
N LYS A 210 1.08 7.87 35.00
CA LYS A 210 2.01 7.41 36.04
C LYS A 210 1.67 7.98 37.41
N LYS A 211 1.07 9.17 37.43
CA LYS A 211 0.76 9.93 38.65
C LYS A 211 -0.62 9.59 39.23
N ASP A 212 -1.62 9.30 38.39
CA ASP A 212 -2.96 8.90 38.80
C ASP A 212 -3.23 7.42 38.52
N ASN A 213 -3.06 6.60 39.55
CA ASN A 213 -3.29 5.16 39.48
C ASN A 213 -4.78 4.76 39.42
N ASN A 214 -5.71 5.69 39.67
CA ASN A 214 -7.14 5.42 39.78
C ASN A 214 -7.95 6.04 38.63
N MET A 215 -7.27 6.48 37.58
CA MET A 215 -7.87 7.10 36.39
C MET A 215 -8.90 6.19 35.72
N LYS A 216 -10.07 6.73 35.40
CA LYS A 216 -11.17 6.04 34.69
C LYS A 216 -11.47 6.72 33.37
N TYR A 217 -12.03 6.00 32.41
CA TYR A 217 -12.50 6.65 31.18
C TYR A 217 -13.59 7.68 31.51
N GLY A 218 -13.47 8.87 30.94
CA GLY A 218 -14.30 10.02 31.27
C GLY A 218 -13.53 11.11 32.02
N GLU A 219 -14.27 11.93 32.75
CA GLU A 219 -13.72 13.03 33.53
C GLU A 219 -13.09 12.53 34.84
N ASN A 220 -11.91 13.05 35.14
CA ASN A 220 -11.18 12.77 36.38
C ASN A 220 -10.62 14.07 36.94
N ALA A 221 -10.24 14.03 38.22
CA ALA A 221 -9.54 15.10 38.90
C ALA A 221 -8.30 14.52 39.59
N TYR A 222 -7.20 15.27 39.55
CA TYR A 222 -5.95 14.91 40.19
C TYR A 222 -5.38 16.11 40.93
N THR A 223 -4.83 15.88 42.11
CA THR A 223 -4.19 16.90 42.95
C THR A 223 -2.83 16.37 43.39
N GLU A 224 -1.81 17.21 43.30
CA GLU A 224 -0.47 16.91 43.77
C GLU A 224 -0.02 18.01 44.73
N GLU A 225 0.35 17.61 45.94
CA GLU A 225 1.03 18.48 46.89
C GLU A 225 2.53 18.45 46.62
N ILE A 226 3.14 19.64 46.66
CA ILE A 226 4.57 19.83 46.43
C ILE A 226 5.10 20.67 47.58
N GLU A 227 5.86 20.04 48.47
CA GLU A 227 6.40 20.69 49.67
C GLU A 227 7.39 21.80 49.32
N ASN A 228 8.30 21.54 48.37
CA ASN A 228 9.26 22.52 47.87
C ASN A 228 9.17 22.61 46.34
N GLY A 229 8.24 23.42 45.87
CA GLY A 229 8.00 23.58 44.44
C GLY A 229 7.77 25.01 44.01
N HIS A 230 7.99 25.23 42.72
CA HIS A 230 7.66 26.48 42.06
C HIS A 230 7.16 26.21 40.66
N ILE A 231 6.43 27.18 40.11
CA ILE A 231 6.09 27.23 38.70
C ILE A 231 6.91 28.33 38.03
N GLU A 232 7.41 28.04 36.85
CA GLU A 232 8.25 28.97 36.09
C GLU A 232 7.88 29.00 34.61
N ASN A 233 8.20 30.11 33.97
CA ASN A 233 8.18 30.20 32.51
C ASN A 233 9.45 29.60 31.89
N ALA A 234 9.45 29.49 30.56
CA ALA A 234 10.50 28.77 29.83
C ALA A 234 11.92 29.29 30.08
N ASP A 235 12.10 30.60 30.23
CA ASP A 235 13.40 31.23 30.48
C ASP A 235 13.74 31.39 31.97
N SER A 236 12.87 30.91 32.87
CA SER A 236 13.03 31.03 34.33
C SER A 236 13.09 32.47 34.86
N SER A 237 12.68 33.47 34.06
CA SER A 237 12.63 34.87 34.50
C SER A 237 11.57 35.10 35.58
N ILE A 238 10.54 34.26 35.63
CA ILE A 238 9.48 34.29 36.62
C ILE A 238 9.44 32.94 37.34
N LYS A 239 9.54 32.98 38.67
CA LYS A 239 9.44 31.80 39.54
C LYS A 239 8.47 32.08 40.68
N ILE A 240 7.38 31.32 40.71
CA ILE A 240 6.30 31.49 41.67
C ILE A 240 6.25 30.28 42.57
N LYS A 241 6.43 30.46 43.88
CA LYS A 241 6.40 29.34 44.83
C LYS A 241 4.98 28.77 44.95
N ILE A 242 4.87 27.44 44.88
CA ILE A 242 3.60 26.71 44.98
C ILE A 242 3.70 25.64 46.06
N LYS A 243 2.56 25.31 46.67
CA LYS A 243 2.37 24.17 47.56
C LYS A 243 1.82 22.94 46.83
N GLY A 244 1.54 23.08 45.53
CA GLY A 244 0.95 22.03 44.70
C GLY A 244 0.06 22.58 43.59
N TYR A 245 -0.70 21.69 42.96
CA TYR A 245 -1.68 22.02 41.93
C TYR A 245 -2.83 21.01 41.91
N SER A 246 -3.95 21.41 41.33
CA SER A 246 -5.06 20.52 40.99
C SER A 246 -5.41 20.65 39.52
N CYS A 247 -5.80 19.55 38.88
CA CYS A 247 -6.26 19.58 37.50
C CYS A 247 -7.46 18.66 37.28
N LYS A 248 -8.31 19.04 36.33
CA LYS A 248 -9.33 18.16 35.78
C LYS A 248 -8.97 17.80 34.35
N TYR A 249 -9.17 16.54 34.01
CA TYR A 249 -8.76 16.01 32.72
C TYR A 249 -9.75 14.95 32.22
N MET A 250 -9.79 14.81 30.90
CA MET A 250 -10.59 13.81 30.21
C MET A 250 -9.71 12.65 29.76
N TYR A 251 -10.02 11.44 30.18
CA TYR A 251 -9.35 10.22 29.73
C TYR A 251 -10.23 9.45 28.76
N TYR A 252 -9.78 9.33 27.51
CA TYR A 252 -10.56 8.72 26.44
C TYR A 252 -10.23 7.24 26.27
N ARG A 253 -11.24 6.48 25.83
CA ARG A 253 -11.05 5.11 25.33
C ARG A 253 -10.08 5.12 24.14
N PRO A 254 -9.26 4.07 23.96
CA PRO A 254 -8.43 3.94 22.77
C PRO A 254 -9.26 4.11 21.50
N ILE A 255 -8.70 4.81 20.52
CA ILE A 255 -9.29 4.86 19.18
C ILE A 255 -8.93 3.55 18.49
N ALA A 256 -9.93 2.77 18.10
CA ALA A 256 -9.72 1.62 17.23
C ALA A 256 -9.64 2.11 15.78
N ASN A 257 -8.51 1.84 15.11
CA ASN A 257 -8.44 1.98 13.67
C ASN A 257 -8.46 0.58 13.05
N ILE A 258 -9.43 0.35 12.16
CA ILE A 258 -9.53 -0.85 11.34
C ILE A 258 -9.03 -0.45 9.95
N SER A 259 -7.90 -1.01 9.54
CA SER A 259 -7.35 -0.82 8.20
C SER A 259 -7.23 -2.18 7.51
N GLN A 260 -7.58 -2.23 6.24
CA GLN A 260 -7.53 -3.46 5.43
C GLN A 260 -6.57 -3.24 4.27
N VAL A 261 -5.70 -4.22 4.02
CA VAL A 261 -4.87 -4.31 2.81
C VAL A 261 -5.35 -5.50 2.02
N ASP A 262 -5.87 -5.26 0.82
CA ASP A 262 -6.29 -6.30 -0.12
C ASP A 262 -5.25 -6.40 -1.26
N PHE A 263 -4.56 -7.54 -1.35
CA PHE A 263 -3.54 -7.78 -2.37
C PHE A 263 -4.13 -8.08 -3.74
N SER A 264 -5.42 -8.41 -3.83
CA SER A 264 -6.10 -8.62 -5.12
C SER A 264 -6.16 -7.34 -5.96
N GLU A 265 -6.22 -6.17 -5.33
CA GLU A 265 -6.20 -4.88 -6.00
C GLU A 265 -4.86 -4.59 -6.70
N GLN A 266 -3.78 -5.28 -6.31
CA GLN A 266 -2.46 -5.09 -6.91
C GLN A 266 -2.25 -5.97 -8.14
N ILE A 267 -3.14 -6.93 -8.39
CA ILE A 267 -3.03 -7.84 -9.53
C ILE A 267 -3.48 -7.13 -10.79
N LYS A 268 -2.64 -7.17 -11.84
CA LYS A 268 -2.98 -6.69 -13.18
C LYS A 268 -3.59 -7.79 -14.03
N ALA A 269 -3.02 -9.00 -13.98
CA ALA A 269 -3.60 -10.19 -14.60
C ALA A 269 -2.93 -11.47 -14.06
N ILE A 270 -3.65 -12.59 -14.21
CA ILE A 270 -3.10 -13.93 -14.20
C ILE A 270 -2.76 -14.34 -15.63
N VAL A 271 -1.56 -14.86 -15.84
CA VAL A 271 -1.13 -15.47 -17.09
C VAL A 271 -0.99 -16.97 -16.86
N GLU A 272 -1.88 -17.74 -17.45
CA GLU A 272 -1.89 -19.20 -17.36
C GLU A 272 -1.50 -19.80 -18.72
N ASP A 273 -0.48 -20.65 -18.72
CA ASP A 273 -0.18 -21.49 -19.88
C ASP A 273 -1.20 -22.64 -19.92
N PHE A 274 -2.08 -22.62 -20.92
CA PHE A 274 -3.23 -23.51 -20.97
C PHE A 274 -2.86 -24.99 -21.19
N ILE A 275 -1.65 -25.25 -21.70
CA ILE A 275 -1.18 -26.62 -21.93
C ILE A 275 -0.66 -27.20 -20.61
N THR A 276 0.18 -26.44 -19.91
CA THR A 276 0.90 -26.90 -18.71
C THR A 276 0.16 -26.60 -17.41
N GLY A 277 -0.82 -25.70 -17.41
CA GLY A 277 -1.51 -25.20 -16.22
C GLY A 277 -0.69 -24.20 -15.39
N LYS A 278 0.56 -23.91 -15.77
CA LYS A 278 1.44 -23.02 -15.01
C LYS A 278 0.91 -21.59 -15.04
N LYS A 279 0.78 -20.99 -13.85
CA LYS A 279 0.32 -19.61 -13.67
C LYS A 279 1.47 -18.68 -13.32
N LYS A 280 1.37 -17.43 -13.77
CA LYS A 280 2.18 -16.30 -13.34
C LYS A 280 1.27 -15.15 -12.97
N TRP A 281 1.59 -14.48 -11.88
CA TRP A 281 0.88 -13.31 -11.40
C TRP A 281 1.62 -12.07 -11.87
N VAL A 282 0.94 -11.22 -12.63
CA VAL A 282 1.51 -9.93 -13.03
C VAL A 282 0.86 -8.84 -12.22
N LEU A 283 1.67 -8.11 -11.46
CA LEU A 283 1.22 -7.01 -10.62
C LEU A 283 1.10 -5.71 -11.43
N LYS A 284 0.32 -4.75 -10.94
CA LYS A 284 0.13 -3.42 -11.57
C LYS A 284 1.43 -2.63 -11.70
N ASN A 285 2.40 -2.85 -10.81
CA ASN A 285 3.74 -2.27 -10.88
C ASN A 285 4.68 -3.00 -11.86
N GLY A 286 4.19 -4.04 -12.55
CA GLY A 286 4.91 -4.79 -13.56
C GLY A 286 5.77 -5.95 -13.03
N ILE A 287 5.82 -6.18 -11.71
CA ILE A 287 6.48 -7.35 -11.13
C ILE A 287 5.72 -8.62 -11.53
N VAL A 288 6.46 -9.67 -11.85
CA VAL A 288 5.92 -11.01 -12.13
C VAL A 288 6.30 -11.94 -10.99
N LYS A 289 5.32 -12.71 -10.50
CA LYS A 289 5.48 -13.73 -9.46
C LYS A 289 5.04 -15.09 -9.97
#